data_AF-A0ABD1DXG8-F1
#
_entry.id   AF-A0ABD1DXG8-F1
#
_cell.length_a   1.000
_cell.length_b   1.000
_cell.length_c   1.000
_cell.angle_alpha   90.00
_cell.angle_beta   90.00
_cell.angle_gamma   90.00
#
_symmetry.space_group_name_H-M   'P 1'
#
loop_
_entity.id
_entity.type
_entity.pdbx_description
1 polymer ?
#
loop_
_entity_poly.entity_id
_entity_poly.type
_entity_poly.pdbx_seq_one_letter_code
_entity_poly.pdbx_strand_id
1 'polypeptide(L)' 'MTERRSDFVIKAGYMVKRSQNKKRFTPVNYKTRWFELTRLYLSYYDIGNLE' A
#
# COMPACT_ATOMS: atom_id res chain seq x y z
N MET A 1 0.90 -26.74 9.65
CA MET A 1 1.02 -25.29 9.39
C MET A 1 -0.33 -24.82 8.92
N THR A 2 -1.17 -24.31 9.82
CA THR A 2 -2.49 -23.79 9.43
C THR A 2 -2.24 -22.46 8.74
N GLU A 3 -2.30 -22.42 7.41
CA GLU A 3 -2.38 -21.15 6.68
C GLU A 3 -3.52 -20.35 7.30
N ARG A 4 -3.19 -19.28 8.01
CA ARG A 4 -4.20 -18.40 8.57
C ARG A 4 -4.86 -17.75 7.37
N ARG A 5 -6.10 -18.15 7.07
CA ARG A 5 -6.96 -17.58 6.00
C ARG A 5 -6.97 -16.04 5.97
N SER A 6 -6.61 -15.41 7.08
CA SER A 6 -6.38 -13.98 7.26
C SER A 6 -5.31 -13.37 6.35
N ASP A 7 -4.32 -14.16 5.92
CA ASP A 7 -3.16 -13.71 5.14
C ASP A 7 -3.43 -13.82 3.62
N PHE A 8 -4.61 -14.33 3.22
CA PHE A 8 -4.98 -14.40 1.81
C PHE A 8 -5.28 -13.01 1.24
N VAL A 9 -4.61 -12.67 0.15
CA VAL A 9 -4.83 -11.44 -0.61
C VAL A 9 -6.14 -11.56 -1.41
N ILE A 10 -7.13 -10.75 -1.06
CA ILE A 10 -8.42 -10.66 -1.74
C ILE A 10 -8.27 -9.90 -3.06
N LYS A 11 -7.47 -8.83 -3.05
CA LYS A 11 -7.19 -8.02 -4.23
C LYS A 11 -5.82 -7.37 -4.10
N ALA A 12 -5.11 -7.32 -5.22
CA ALA A 12 -3.87 -6.57 -5.34
C ALA A 12 -3.83 -5.79 -6.65
N GLY A 13 -3.00 -4.75 -6.69
CA GLY A 13 -2.78 -3.97 -7.89
C GLY A 13 -2.05 -2.66 -7.65
N TYR A 14 -1.68 -2.02 -8.76
CA TYR A 14 -1.09 -0.68 -8.74
C TYR A 14 -2.15 0.39 -8.53
N MET A 15 -1.89 1.30 -7.59
CA MET A 15 -2.71 2.48 -7.36
C MET A 15 -1.83 3.70 -7.04
N VAL A 16 -2.36 4.90 -7.26
CA VAL A 16 -1.69 6.15 -6.87
C VAL A 16 -2.08 6.52 -5.44
N LYS A 17 -1.09 6.55 -4.54
CA LYS A 17 -1.27 6.94 -3.13
C LYS A 17 -0.91 8.41 -2.92
N ARG A 18 -1.82 9.17 -2.30
CA ARG A 18 -1.55 10.52 -1.78
C ARG A 18 -0.74 10.45 -0.47
N SER A 19 0.23 11.36 -0.29
CA SER A 19 0.93 11.54 0.99
C SER A 19 0.02 12.19 2.04
N GLN A 20 0.32 11.96 3.32
CA GLN A 20 -0.44 12.58 4.42
C GLN A 20 -0.30 14.12 4.44
N ASN A 21 0.75 14.66 3.81
CA ASN A 21 1.10 16.07 3.75
C ASN A 21 1.13 16.75 5.14
N LYS A 22 2.17 16.44 5.94
CA LYS A 22 2.28 16.86 7.35
C LYS A 22 2.45 18.38 7.56
N LYS A 23 2.68 19.16 6.50
CA LYS A 23 2.83 20.63 6.55
C LYS A 23 1.67 21.28 5.78
N ARG A 24 1.21 22.44 6.28
CA ARG A 24 0.01 23.14 5.76
C ARG A 24 0.18 23.68 4.34
N PHE A 25 1.39 24.11 3.97
CA PHE A 25 1.67 24.81 2.71
C PHE A 25 2.74 24.09 1.87
N THR A 26 2.72 22.76 1.84
CA THR A 26 3.59 21.98 0.95
C THR A 26 2.82 21.35 -0.20
N PRO A 27 3.43 21.23 -1.38
CA PRO A 27 2.84 20.49 -2.49
C PRO A 27 2.42 19.09 -2.07
N VAL A 28 1.26 18.66 -2.56
CA VAL A 28 0.74 17.33 -2.28
C VAL A 28 1.51 16.32 -3.12
N ASN A 29 2.10 15.32 -2.47
CA ASN A 29 2.88 14.29 -3.15
C ASN A 29 1.99 13.07 -3.47
N TYR A 30 2.06 12.59 -4.70
CA TYR A 30 1.38 11.39 -5.18
C TYR A 30 2.42 10.40 -5.70
N LYS A 31 2.33 9.14 -5.29
CA LYS A 31 3.23 8.10 -5.78
C LYS A 31 2.49 6.80 -6.07
N THR A 32 2.87 6.10 -7.14
CA THR A 32 2.37 4.75 -7.45
C THR A 32 2.91 3.74 -6.43
N ARG A 33 2.05 2.85 -5.94
CA ARG A 33 2.38 1.77 -5.00
C ARG A 33 1.66 0.49 -5.40
N TRP A 34 2.24 -0.65 -5.03
CA TRP A 34 1.54 -1.93 -5.05
C TRP A 34 0.72 -2.05 -3.76
N PHE A 35 -0.58 -2.26 -3.88
CA PHE A 35 -1.48 -2.44 -2.75
C PHE A 35 -1.92 -3.89 -2.64
N GLU A 36 -2.03 -4.37 -1.41
CA GLU A 36 -2.59 -5.69 -1.10
C GLU A 36 -3.66 -5.54 -0.03
N LEU A 37 -4.86 -6.02 -0.36
CA LEU A 37 -5.99 -6.07 0.55
C LEU A 37 -6.16 -7.51 1.04
N THR A 38 -6.14 -7.69 2.36
CA THR A 38 -6.56 -8.93 3.03
C THR A 38 -7.84 -8.67 3.82
N ARG A 39 -8.32 -9.67 4.57
CA ARG A 39 -9.47 -9.50 5.47
C ARG A 39 -9.18 -8.59 6.67
N LEU A 40 -7.90 -8.40 7.01
CA LEU A 40 -7.48 -7.69 8.22
C LEU A 40 -6.77 -6.37 7.92
N TYR A 41 -6.04 -6.31 6.81
CA TYR A 41 -5.13 -5.21 6.53
C TYR A 41 -5.25 -4.73 5.09
N LEU A 42 -5.00 -3.44 4.90
CA LEU A 42 -4.71 -2.85 3.60
C LEU A 42 -3.28 -2.33 3.66
N SER A 43 -2.37 -3.09 3.03
CA SER A 43 -0.94 -2.81 3.01
C SER A 43 -0.53 -2.23 1.66
N TYR A 44 0.56 -1.46 1.65
CA TYR A 44 1.15 -0.98 0.41
C TYR A 44 2.68 -1.02 0.47
N TYR A 45 3.28 -1.23 -0.69
CA TYR A 45 4.72 -1.42 -0.83
C TYR A 45 5.30 -0.45 -1.85
N ASP A 46 6.48 0.07 -1.53
CA ASP A 46 7.27 0.88 -2.45
C ASP A 46 7.84 -0.03 -3.54
N ILE A 47 7.68 0.40 -4.80
CA ILE A 47 8.10 -0.36 -5.99
C ILE A 47 9.61 -0.25 -6.27
N GLY A 48 10.33 0.59 -5.53
CA GLY A 48 11.71 1.00 -5.82
C GLY A 48 12.80 0.33 -5.00
N ASN A 49 12.50 -0.69 -4.20
CA ASN A 49 13.47 -1.32 -3.28
C ASN A 49 14.00 -2.68 -3.79
N LEU A 50 14.19 -2.84 -5.09
CA LEU A 50 14.91 -3.95 -5.71
C LEU A 50 16.24 -3.41 -6.24
N GLU A 51 17.16 -3.06 -5.33
CA GLU A 51 18.60 -2.92 -5.62
C GLU A 51 19.36 -3.99 -4.83
#